data_AF-A0A6A5X6D4-F1
#
_entry.id   AF-A0A6A5X6D4-F1
#
_cell.length_a   1.000
_cell.length_b   1.000
_cell.length_c   1.000
_cell.angle_alpha   90.00
_cell.angle_beta   90.00
_cell.angle_gamma   90.00
#
_symmetry.space_group_name_H-M   'P 1'
#
loop_
_entity.id
_entity.type
_entity.pdbx_description
1 polymer ?
#
loop_
_entity_poly.entity_id
_entity_poly.type
_entity_poly.pdbx_seq_one_letter_code
_entity_poly.pdbx_strand_id
1 'polypeptide(L)'
;AAHGGGSCQISLSYDSGHTWAVIQSWEGNCPRVRKGQEGEITNTYDANQDYTFRVPEGLPSSERVIAAWTWLNAFGNREFYMSCSPIRIKGG
;
A
#
# COMPACT_ATOMS: atom_id res chain seq x y z
N ALA A 1 9.22 11.60 5.09
CA ALA A 1 9.96 11.86 3.84
C ALA A 1 9.48 10.87 2.79
N ALA A 2 9.46 11.23 1.49
CA ALA A 2 9.00 10.30 0.45
C ALA A 2 10.03 9.24 0.04
N HIS A 3 11.32 9.40 0.40
CA HIS A 3 12.38 8.44 0.05
C HIS A 3 12.40 8.03 -1.44
N GLY A 4 12.13 9.00 -2.33
CA GLY A 4 12.10 8.83 -3.79
C GLY A 4 10.88 8.03 -4.25
N GLY A 5 9.86 7.96 -3.40
CA GLY A 5 8.79 7.01 -3.49
C GLY A 5 9.31 5.61 -3.18
N GLY A 6 9.22 4.74 -4.18
CA GLY A 6 9.37 3.30 -4.00
C GLY A 6 8.12 2.59 -4.46
N SER A 7 7.88 1.40 -3.92
CA SER A 7 6.74 0.58 -4.32
C SER A 7 5.90 0.22 -3.12
N CYS A 8 4.58 0.27 -3.29
CA CYS A 8 3.64 -0.10 -2.24
C CYS A 8 2.74 -1.25 -2.67
N GLN A 9 2.17 -1.94 -1.68
CA GLN A 9 1.11 -2.92 -1.90
C GLN A 9 0.01 -2.73 -0.87
N ILE A 10 -1.23 -3.02 -1.26
CA ILE A 10 -2.31 -3.30 -0.32
C ILE A 10 -2.59 -4.81 -0.33
N SER A 11 -2.54 -5.42 0.85
CA SER A 11 -2.75 -6.84 1.05
C SER A 11 -3.85 -7.09 2.07
N LEU A 12 -4.55 -8.22 1.94
CA LEU A 12 -5.60 -8.64 2.84
C LEU A 12 -5.21 -9.92 3.57
N SER A 13 -5.56 -10.01 4.85
CA SER A 13 -5.47 -11.22 5.65
C SER A 13 -6.82 -11.53 6.28
N TYR A 14 -7.25 -12.79 6.15
CA TYR A 14 -8.48 -13.34 6.74
C TYR A 14 -8.20 -14.20 7.97
N ASP A 15 -6.92 -14.46 8.26
CA ASP A 15 -6.44 -15.38 9.29
C ASP A 15 -5.55 -14.64 10.29
N SER A 16 -5.99 -13.48 10.76
CA SER A 16 -5.32 -12.72 11.82
C SER A 16 -3.85 -12.36 11.52
N GLY A 17 -3.50 -12.20 10.25
CA GLY A 17 -2.16 -11.81 9.80
C GLY A 17 -1.19 -12.97 9.56
N HIS A 18 -1.65 -14.22 9.62
CA HIS A 18 -0.82 -15.40 9.34
C HIS A 18 -0.48 -15.51 7.84
N THR A 19 -1.43 -15.23 6.97
CA THR A 19 -1.24 -15.18 5.51
C THR A 19 -1.81 -13.90 4.90
N TRP A 20 -1.22 -13.50 3.78
CA TRP A 20 -1.55 -12.25 3.10
C TRP A 20 -1.71 -12.48 1.61
N ALA A 21 -2.79 -11.94 1.04
CA ALA A 21 -3.01 -11.88 -0.40
C ALA A 21 -2.93 -10.43 -0.87
N VAL A 22 -2.01 -10.14 -1.79
CA VAL A 22 -1.91 -8.82 -2.43
C VAL A 22 -3.10 -8.62 -3.36
N ILE A 23 -3.78 -7.48 -3.25
CA ILE A 23 -4.89 -7.11 -4.14
C ILE A 23 -4.57 -5.91 -5.05
N GLN A 24 -3.54 -5.13 -4.72
CA GLN A 24 -3.02 -4.06 -5.59
C GLN A 24 -1.53 -3.83 -5.29
N SER A 25 -0.76 -3.61 -6.34
CA SER A 25 0.62 -3.11 -6.29
C SER A 25 0.70 -1.75 -6.97
N TRP A 26 1.43 -0.81 -6.39
CA TRP A 26 1.86 0.43 -7.03
C TRP A 26 3.38 0.39 -7.13
N GLU A 27 3.88 0.08 -8.32
CA GLU A 27 5.30 -0.11 -8.60
C GLU A 27 5.92 1.24 -9.02
N GLY A 28 6.69 1.85 -8.12
CA GLY A 28 7.20 3.21 -8.31
C GLY A 28 6.24 4.30 -7.84
N ASN A 29 6.81 5.46 -7.49
CA ASN A 29 6.09 6.65 -7.06
C ASN A 29 5.05 6.41 -5.94
N CYS A 30 5.33 5.47 -5.03
CA CYS A 30 4.56 5.29 -3.82
C CYS A 30 5.50 5.29 -2.61
N PRO A 31 5.34 6.24 -1.64
CA PRO A 31 4.45 7.40 -1.67
C PRO A 31 4.76 8.34 -2.86
N ARG A 32 3.78 9.16 -3.27
CA ARG A 32 3.93 10.06 -4.41
C ARG A 32 4.98 11.10 -4.06
N VAL A 33 6.04 11.16 -4.85
CA VAL A 33 6.95 12.31 -4.80
C VAL A 33 6.24 13.54 -5.38
N ARG A 34 6.81 14.71 -5.16
CA ARG A 34 6.25 15.96 -5.70
C ARG A 34 6.02 15.82 -7.22
N LYS A 35 4.84 16.21 -7.69
CA LYS A 35 4.48 16.17 -9.12
C LYS A 35 5.57 16.76 -10.01
N GLY A 36 5.94 16.02 -11.06
CA GLY A 36 7.02 16.38 -11.98
C GLY A 36 8.41 15.89 -11.56
N GLN A 37 8.51 15.17 -10.43
CA GLN A 37 9.76 14.58 -9.93
C GLN A 37 9.68 13.06 -9.85
N GLU A 38 8.69 12.43 -10.49
CA GLU A 38 8.50 10.98 -10.47
C GLU A 38 9.75 10.25 -10.96
N GLY A 39 10.28 9.33 -10.13
CA GLY A 39 11.51 8.60 -10.41
C GLY A 39 12.80 9.34 -10.02
N GLU A 40 12.72 10.59 -9.57
CA GLU A 40 13.87 11.31 -9.02
C GLU A 40 14.18 10.86 -7.58
N ILE A 41 15.46 10.90 -7.21
CA ILE A 41 15.91 10.68 -5.84
C ILE A 41 15.61 11.95 -5.02
N THR A 42 14.41 12.03 -4.46
CA THR A 42 13.95 13.20 -3.69
C THR A 42 13.16 12.82 -2.43
N ASN A 43 13.24 13.68 -1.40
CA ASN A 43 12.41 13.58 -0.20
C ASN A 43 11.17 14.50 -0.23
N THR A 44 10.97 15.23 -1.33
CA THR A 44 9.76 16.03 -1.57
C THR A 44 8.60 15.10 -1.92
N TYR A 45 7.43 15.38 -1.34
CA TYR A 45 6.22 14.59 -1.55
C TYR A 45 5.11 15.45 -2.13
N ASP A 46 4.19 14.81 -2.86
CA ASP A 46 2.95 15.46 -3.23
C ASP A 46 2.05 15.59 -2.00
N ALA A 47 1.35 16.72 -1.88
CA ALA A 47 0.40 16.94 -0.79
C ALA A 47 -0.78 15.95 -0.85
N ASN A 48 -1.14 15.50 -2.06
CA ASN A 48 -2.11 14.46 -2.28
C ASN A 48 -1.42 13.08 -2.28
N GLN A 49 -1.77 12.24 -1.31
CA GLN A 49 -1.31 10.84 -1.19
C GLN A 49 -2.48 9.86 -1.34
N ASP A 50 -3.49 10.22 -2.13
CA ASP A 50 -4.63 9.36 -2.36
C ASP A 50 -4.27 8.26 -3.37
N TYR A 51 -4.60 7.04 -2.99
CA TYR A 51 -4.53 5.86 -3.83
C TYR A 51 -5.89 5.19 -3.84
N THR A 52 -6.32 4.75 -5.00
CA THR A 52 -7.54 3.97 -5.17
C THR A 52 -7.16 2.57 -5.62
N PHE A 53 -7.90 1.60 -5.10
CA PHE A 53 -7.81 0.20 -5.50
C PHE A 53 -9.22 -0.38 -5.49
N ARG A 54 -9.43 -1.44 -6.26
CA ARG A 54 -10.69 -2.17 -6.28
C ARG A 54 -10.55 -3.41 -5.42
N VAL A 55 -11.52 -3.62 -4.53
CA VAL A 55 -11.65 -4.90 -3.82
C VAL A 55 -12.12 -5.94 -4.83
N PRO A 56 -11.38 -7.06 -5.04
CA PRO A 56 -11.78 -8.10 -5.98
C PRO A 56 -13.18 -8.65 -5.69
N GLU A 57 -13.91 -8.96 -6.75
CA GLU A 57 -15.20 -9.64 -6.65
C GLU A 57 -15.02 -11.09 -6.18
N GLY A 58 -16.02 -11.63 -5.47
CA GLY A 58 -15.98 -13.00 -4.96
C GLY A 58 -15.12 -13.21 -3.70
N LEU A 59 -14.53 -12.16 -3.13
CA LEU A 59 -13.91 -12.27 -1.82
C LEU A 59 -14.96 -12.62 -0.75
N PRO A 60 -14.69 -13.59 0.14
CA PRO A 60 -15.64 -13.97 1.18
C PRO A 60 -15.99 -12.79 2.09
N SER A 61 -17.28 -12.67 2.44
CA SER A 61 -17.72 -11.75 3.49
C SER A 61 -17.05 -12.10 4.82
N SER A 62 -16.54 -11.09 5.50
CA SER A 62 -15.94 -11.24 6.83
C SER A 62 -15.98 -9.92 7.60
N GLU A 63 -16.33 -10.02 8.87
CA GLU A 63 -16.29 -8.90 9.83
C GLU A 63 -14.87 -8.64 10.37
N ARG A 64 -13.90 -9.52 10.05
CA ARG A 64 -12.54 -9.49 10.62
C ARG A 64 -11.49 -9.74 9.53
N VAL A 65 -11.30 -8.78 8.65
CA VAL A 65 -10.21 -8.77 7.67
C VAL A 65 -9.20 -7.71 8.09
N ILE A 66 -7.90 -8.02 7.96
CA ILE A 66 -6.85 -7.02 8.15
C ILE A 66 -6.38 -6.58 6.76
N ALA A 67 -6.46 -5.28 6.48
CA ALA A 67 -5.79 -4.67 5.34
C ALA A 67 -4.43 -4.15 5.77
N ALA A 68 -3.38 -4.43 5.00
CA ALA A 68 -2.05 -3.91 5.22
C ALA A 68 -1.59 -3.12 4.01
N TRP A 69 -1.30 -1.84 4.22
CA TRP A 69 -0.50 -1.06 3.30
C TRP A 69 0.96 -1.28 3.64
N THR A 70 1.74 -1.69 2.66
CA THR A 70 3.18 -1.92 2.78
C THR A 70 3.92 -1.05 1.79
N TRP A 71 5.14 -0.65 2.14
CA TRP A 71 5.97 0.20 1.30
C TRP A 71 7.44 -0.17 1.43
N LEU A 72 8.09 -0.38 0.30
CA LEU A 72 9.54 -0.49 0.16
C LEU A 72 10.07 0.80 -0.46
N ASN A 73 10.92 1.51 0.28
CA ASN A 73 11.46 2.80 -0.15
C ASN A 73 12.46 2.65 -1.30
N ALA A 74 12.46 3.62 -2.23
CA ALA A 74 13.38 3.58 -3.37
C ALA A 74 14.84 3.81 -2.92
N PHE A 75 15.09 4.84 -2.10
CA PHE A 75 16.45 5.21 -1.69
C PHE A 75 16.60 5.42 -0.18
N GLY A 76 17.84 5.38 0.29
CA GLY A 76 18.19 5.47 1.71
C GLY A 76 18.46 4.11 2.32
N ASN A 77 18.13 3.90 3.58
CA ASN A 77 18.22 2.59 4.21
C ASN A 77 17.30 1.60 3.50
N ARG A 78 17.57 0.29 3.62
CA ARG A 78 16.69 -0.73 3.05
C ARG A 78 15.57 -0.98 4.05
N GLU A 79 14.46 -0.29 3.87
CA GLU A 79 13.37 -0.25 4.85
C GLU A 79 12.10 -0.86 4.27
N PHE A 80 11.33 -1.47 5.16
CA PHE A 80 10.01 -2.01 4.88
C PHE A 80 9.04 -1.40 5.88
N TYR A 81 8.11 -0.58 5.38
CA TYR A 81 7.07 0.04 6.18
C TYR A 81 5.78 -0.75 6.06
N MET A 82 5.01 -0.83 7.13
CA MET A 82 3.72 -1.52 7.17
C MET A 82 2.75 -0.78 8.08
N SER A 83 1.55 -0.54 7.59
CA SER A 83 0.42 0.01 8.36
C SER A 83 -0.80 -0.89 8.16
N CYS A 84 -1.41 -1.32 9.26
CA CYS A 84 -2.53 -2.25 9.26
C CYS A 84 -3.83 -1.55 9.67
N SER A 85 -4.95 -1.96 9.08
CA SER A 85 -6.28 -1.47 9.42
C SER A 85 -7.28 -2.63 9.47
N PRO A 86 -8.11 -2.73 10.52
CA PRO A 86 -9.21 -3.67 10.52
C PRO A 86 -10.29 -3.18 9.55
N ILE A 87 -10.73 -4.06 8.65
CA ILE A 87 -11.80 -3.76 7.70
C ILE A 87 -12.84 -4.87 7.74
N ARG A 88 -14.04 -4.50 7.30
CA ARG A 88 -15.09 -5.46 6.97
C ARG A 88 -15.21 -5.56 5.46
N ILE A 89 -15.20 -6.78 4.95
CA ILE A 89 -15.56 -7.05 3.57
C ILE A 89 -17.01 -7.51 3.54
N LYS A 90 -17.85 -6.72 2.85
CA LYS A 90 -19.20 -7.11 2.46
C LYS A 90 -19.12 -7.53 0.99
N GLY A 91 -19.15 -8.83 0.74
CA GLY A 91 -18.90 -9.39 -0.58
C GLY A 91 -19.23 -10.88 -0.65
N GLY A 92 -19.83 -11.29 -1.76
CA GLY A 92 -20.47 -12.58 -1.97
C GLY A 92 -21.49 -12.44 -3.07
#